data_AF-A0AB39P6E2-F1
#
_entry.id   AF-A0AB39P6E2-F1
#
_cell.length_a   1.000
_cell.length_b   1.000
_cell.length_c   1.000
_cell.angle_alpha   90.00
_cell.angle_beta   90.00
_cell.angle_gamma   90.00
#
_symmetry.space_group_name_H-M   'P 1'
#
loop_
_entity.id
_entity.type
_entity.pdbx_description
1 polymer ?
#
loop_
_entity_poly.entity_id
_entity_poly.type
_entity_poly.pdbx_seq_one_letter_code
_entity_poly.pdbx_strand_id
1 'polypeptide(L)'
;MSLIVPDFDESVIVRSAEAEVIGRAPTTLRLLADSSATGGALSTLRATLTAGADGARPHHHANSAELFYMIDGTAQLLSGEQIVTAERGDLVVVPPGLSHAFAAAPGEDADILIVITPGVERFEYFRHLERIAYGKVPPESLLDVQEIYDTYFEQSAAWDKRH
;
A
#
# COMPACT_ATOMS: atom_id res chain seq x y z
N MET A 1 -15.39 -19.42 -1.07
CA MET A 1 -16.46 -18.56 -0.53
C MET A 1 -15.79 -17.70 0.53
N SER A 2 -15.71 -16.38 0.34
CA SER A 2 -15.16 -15.50 1.38
C SER A 2 -16.10 -15.52 2.59
N LEU A 3 -15.56 -15.66 3.79
CA LEU A 3 -16.33 -15.71 5.04
C LEU A 3 -16.68 -14.31 5.59
N ILE A 4 -16.25 -13.24 4.91
CA ILE A 4 -16.45 -11.87 5.37
C ILE A 4 -17.57 -11.24 4.54
N VAL A 5 -18.69 -10.99 5.23
CA VAL A 5 -19.74 -10.09 4.75
C VAL A 5 -19.46 -8.74 5.41
N PRO A 6 -19.11 -7.70 4.64
CA PRO A 6 -18.86 -6.39 5.20
C PRO A 6 -20.08 -5.79 5.88
N ASP A 7 -19.86 -5.00 6.94
CA ASP A 7 -20.91 -4.39 7.76
C ASP A 7 -20.94 -2.86 7.59
N PHE A 8 -21.70 -2.39 6.60
CA PHE A 8 -21.94 -0.96 6.37
C PHE A 8 -23.26 -0.74 5.61
N ASP A 9 -24.03 0.27 6.02
CA ASP A 9 -25.39 0.51 5.53
C ASP A 9 -25.49 1.60 4.42
N GLU A 10 -24.43 2.36 4.21
CA GLU A 10 -24.39 3.48 3.25
C GLU A 10 -23.17 3.43 2.32
N SER A 11 -23.29 4.01 1.12
CA SER A 11 -22.16 4.10 0.20
C SER A 11 -21.06 5.00 0.76
N VAL A 12 -19.82 4.49 0.80
CA VAL A 12 -18.65 5.31 1.11
C VAL A 12 -18.31 6.20 -0.09
N ILE A 13 -18.52 7.50 0.04
CA ILE A 13 -18.22 8.50 -1.00
C ILE A 13 -17.06 9.36 -0.53
N VAL A 14 -15.96 9.37 -1.29
CA VAL A 14 -14.76 10.13 -0.97
C VAL A 14 -14.50 11.15 -2.07
N ARG A 15 -14.45 12.43 -1.71
CA ARG A 15 -14.07 13.50 -2.64
C ARG A 15 -12.55 13.64 -2.62
N SER A 16 -11.91 13.54 -3.79
CA SER A 16 -10.43 13.62 -3.89
C SER A 16 -9.84 14.93 -3.33
N ALA A 17 -10.62 16.02 -3.30
CA ALA A 17 -10.19 17.31 -2.77
C ALA A 17 -10.22 17.37 -1.23
N GLU A 18 -10.96 16.46 -0.59
CA GLU A 18 -11.14 16.37 0.87
C GLU A 18 -10.30 15.24 1.48
N ALA A 19 -9.88 14.28 0.64
CA ALA A 19 -9.03 13.17 1.04
C ALA A 19 -7.68 13.66 1.59
N GLU A 20 -7.33 13.17 2.78
CA GLU A 20 -6.04 13.45 3.41
C GLU A 20 -4.90 12.93 2.52
N VAL A 21 -3.81 13.71 2.47
CA VAL A 21 -2.57 13.33 1.78
C VAL A 21 -1.46 13.24 2.81
N ILE A 22 -0.87 12.06 2.94
CA ILE A 22 0.29 11.78 3.78
C ILE A 22 1.56 11.85 2.94
N GLY A 23 2.64 12.33 3.55
CA GLY A 23 3.94 12.44 2.89
C GLY A 23 4.09 13.68 2.02
N ARG A 24 5.15 13.69 1.22
CA ARG A 24 5.51 14.78 0.30
C ARG A 24 6.37 14.21 -0.82
N ALA A 25 6.53 14.95 -1.91
CA ALA A 25 7.42 14.55 -2.98
C ALA A 25 8.79 14.06 -2.44
N PRO A 26 9.28 12.91 -2.91
CA PRO A 26 8.83 12.24 -4.14
C PRO A 26 7.75 11.16 -3.95
N THR A 27 7.23 10.94 -2.73
CA THR A 27 6.20 9.91 -2.44
C THR A 27 5.04 10.51 -1.65
N THR A 28 3.84 10.47 -2.22
CA THR A 28 2.61 10.91 -1.54
C THR A 28 1.56 9.82 -1.58
N LEU A 29 0.79 9.71 -0.49
CA LEU A 29 -0.32 8.78 -0.36
C LEU A 29 -1.59 9.57 -0.10
N ARG A 30 -2.59 9.46 -0.98
CA ARG A 30 -3.92 10.00 -0.75
C ARG A 30 -4.81 8.91 -0.16
N LEU A 31 -5.27 9.13 1.05
CA LEU A 31 -6.10 8.20 1.82
C LEU A 31 -7.54 8.27 1.30
N LEU A 32 -8.06 7.18 0.73
CA LEU A 32 -9.39 7.16 0.12
C LEU A 32 -10.43 6.56 1.07
N ALA A 33 -10.39 5.25 1.30
CA ALA A 33 -11.30 4.57 2.22
C ALA A 33 -10.52 3.64 3.14
N ASP A 34 -10.92 3.58 4.41
CA ASP A 34 -10.32 2.67 5.39
C ASP A 34 -11.29 1.56 5.77
N SER A 35 -10.77 0.47 6.33
CA SER A 35 -11.56 -0.71 6.73
C SER A 35 -12.73 -0.34 7.66
N SER A 36 -12.50 0.63 8.56
CA SER A 36 -13.52 1.15 9.49
C SER A 36 -14.69 1.83 8.79
N ALA A 37 -14.47 2.45 7.62
CA ALA A 37 -15.52 3.09 6.84
C ALA A 37 -16.26 2.10 5.93
N THR A 38 -15.60 1.01 5.54
CA THR A 38 -16.13 0.02 4.59
C THR A 38 -16.61 -1.26 5.25
N GLY A 39 -16.76 -1.28 6.58
CA GLY A 39 -17.20 -2.46 7.33
C GLY A 39 -16.31 -3.68 7.10
N GLY A 40 -15.01 -3.49 6.85
CA GLY A 40 -14.07 -4.57 6.53
C GLY A 40 -14.07 -5.03 5.07
N ALA A 41 -14.79 -4.37 4.16
CA ALA A 41 -14.79 -4.76 2.75
C ALA A 41 -13.42 -4.55 2.10
N LEU A 42 -12.85 -3.37 2.29
CA LEU A 42 -11.59 -2.97 1.68
C LEU A 42 -10.98 -1.76 2.37
N SER A 43 -9.68 -1.60 2.19
CA SER A 43 -9.00 -0.33 2.40
C SER A 43 -8.38 0.10 1.09
N THR A 44 -8.38 1.39 0.80
CA THR A 44 -7.94 1.91 -0.50
C THR A 44 -7.27 3.26 -0.36
N LEU A 45 -6.18 3.42 -1.10
CA LEU A 45 -5.44 4.65 -1.22
C LEU A 45 -4.91 4.80 -2.65
N ARG A 46 -4.50 6.02 -3.00
CA ARG A 46 -3.76 6.29 -4.22
C ARG A 46 -2.34 6.70 -3.86
N ALA A 47 -1.36 5.97 -4.38
CA ALA A 47 0.06 6.29 -4.25
C ALA A 47 0.54 7.03 -5.50
N THR A 48 1.24 8.14 -5.30
CA THR A 48 1.93 8.87 -6.37
C THR A 48 3.41 8.93 -6.02
N LEU A 49 4.23 8.34 -6.87
CA LEU A 49 5.67 8.19 -6.74
C LEU A 49 6.34 8.89 -7.93
N THR A 50 7.36 9.71 -7.68
CA THR A 50 8.05 10.45 -8.75
C THR A 50 9.53 10.11 -8.83
N ALA A 51 10.09 10.15 -10.04
CA ALA A 51 11.52 10.01 -10.29
C ALA A 51 12.16 8.75 -9.67
N GLY A 52 11.51 7.60 -9.82
CA GLY A 52 11.98 6.31 -9.30
C GLY A 52 11.87 6.16 -7.78
N ALA A 53 10.98 6.93 -7.14
CA ALA A 53 10.82 6.87 -5.69
C ALA A 53 10.21 5.56 -5.21
N ASP A 54 10.64 5.17 -4.00
CA ASP A 54 10.12 4.01 -3.30
C ASP A 54 8.71 4.24 -2.77
N GLY A 55 7.88 3.20 -2.88
CA GLY A 55 6.54 3.14 -2.28
C GLY A 55 6.57 2.38 -0.97
N ALA A 56 6.69 1.05 -1.03
CA ALA A 56 6.79 0.19 0.14
C ALA A 56 8.01 -0.74 0.06
N ARG A 57 8.60 -1.00 1.22
CA ARG A 57 9.65 -2.02 1.40
C ARG A 57 9.04 -3.42 1.40
N PRO A 58 9.83 -4.50 1.23
CA PRO A 58 9.33 -5.86 1.29
C PRO A 58 8.52 -6.14 2.56
N HIS A 59 7.29 -6.60 2.38
CA HIS A 59 6.37 -6.96 3.44
C HIS A 59 5.33 -7.97 2.93
N HIS A 60 4.58 -8.57 3.84
CA HIS A 60 3.37 -9.31 3.50
C HIS A 60 2.19 -8.89 4.39
N HIS A 61 0.98 -9.18 3.88
CA HIS A 61 -0.27 -9.17 4.61
C HIS A 61 -0.67 -10.61 4.93
N ALA A 62 -0.97 -10.95 6.18
CA ALA A 62 -1.28 -12.33 6.54
C ALA A 62 -2.72 -12.72 6.14
N ASN A 63 -3.64 -11.76 6.15
CA ASN A 63 -5.07 -12.02 5.98
C ASN A 63 -5.65 -11.42 4.69
N SER A 64 -4.96 -10.44 4.11
CA SER A 64 -5.49 -9.61 3.04
C SER A 64 -4.72 -9.78 1.74
N ALA A 65 -5.43 -9.81 0.61
CA ALA A 65 -4.80 -9.61 -0.70
C ALA A 65 -4.59 -8.12 -0.92
N GLU A 66 -3.52 -7.75 -1.62
CA GLU A 66 -3.26 -6.37 -2.05
C GLU A 66 -3.27 -6.28 -3.57
N LEU A 67 -4.02 -5.32 -4.09
CA LEU A 67 -4.20 -5.04 -5.51
C LEU A 67 -3.54 -3.71 -5.85
N PHE A 68 -2.80 -3.70 -6.94
CA PHE A 68 -2.18 -2.53 -7.54
C PHE A 68 -2.73 -2.35 -8.96
N TYR A 69 -3.40 -1.23 -9.20
CA TYR A 69 -3.84 -0.85 -10.54
C TYR A 69 -3.10 0.41 -10.97
N MET A 70 -2.39 0.31 -12.10
CA MET A 70 -1.59 1.40 -12.64
C MET A 70 -2.49 2.41 -13.34
N ILE A 71 -2.74 3.56 -12.71
CA ILE A 71 -3.52 4.66 -13.30
C ILE A 71 -2.69 5.32 -14.41
N ASP A 72 -1.41 5.57 -14.13
CA ASP A 72 -0.45 6.17 -15.05
C ASP A 72 0.99 5.80 -14.67
N GLY A 73 1.91 5.98 -15.61
CA GLY A 73 3.34 5.73 -15.41
C GLY A 73 3.71 4.25 -15.33
N THR A 74 4.86 3.97 -14.69
CA THR A 74 5.47 2.64 -14.65
C THR A 74 6.05 2.35 -13.27
N ALA A 75 5.73 1.19 -12.70
CA ALA A 75 6.23 0.73 -11.41
C ALA A 75 6.93 -0.62 -11.51
N GLN A 76 7.92 -0.83 -10.65
CA GLN A 76 8.42 -2.17 -10.34
C GLN A 76 7.70 -2.68 -9.09
N LEU A 77 7.29 -3.95 -9.12
CA LEU A 77 6.66 -4.64 -8.00
C LEU A 77 7.41 -5.94 -7.69
N LEU A 78 7.71 -6.18 -6.42
CA LEU A 78 8.12 -7.50 -5.95
C LEU A 78 6.88 -8.39 -5.82
N SER A 79 6.95 -9.60 -6.33
CA SER A 79 5.96 -10.67 -6.13
C SER A 79 6.70 -11.95 -5.75
N GLY A 80 6.84 -12.20 -4.45
CA GLY A 80 7.70 -13.23 -3.90
C GLY A 80 9.17 -12.93 -4.17
N GLU A 81 9.78 -13.69 -5.08
CA GLU A 81 11.18 -13.53 -5.48
C GLU A 81 11.34 -12.83 -6.85
N GLN A 82 10.23 -12.54 -7.53
CA GLN A 82 10.24 -11.95 -8.87
C GLN A 82 9.99 -10.45 -8.80
N ILE A 83 10.66 -9.71 -9.68
CA ILE A 83 10.33 -8.30 -9.93
C ILE A 83 9.56 -8.23 -11.25
N VAL A 84 8.37 -7.65 -11.19
CA VAL A 84 7.50 -7.41 -12.33
C VAL A 84 7.48 -5.90 -12.59
N THR A 85 7.55 -5.50 -13.86
CA THR A 85 7.28 -4.12 -14.26
C THR A 85 5.82 -4.03 -14.69
N ALA A 86 5.06 -3.13 -14.07
CA ALA A 86 3.67 -2.86 -14.41
C ALA A 86 3.57 -1.45 -15.00
N GLU A 87 2.86 -1.36 -16.12
CA GLU A 87 2.66 -0.11 -16.86
C GLU A 87 1.19 0.34 -16.76
N ARG A 88 0.90 1.56 -17.21
CA ARG A 88 -0.45 2.12 -17.24
C ARG A 88 -1.50 1.11 -17.77
N GLY A 89 -2.52 0.88 -16.95
CA GLY A 89 -3.64 -0.02 -17.24
C GLY A 89 -3.43 -1.46 -16.74
N ASP A 90 -2.22 -1.83 -16.33
CA ASP A 90 -1.94 -3.13 -15.75
C ASP A 90 -2.50 -3.27 -14.33
N LEU A 91 -2.76 -4.52 -13.98
CA LEU A 91 -3.27 -4.95 -12.69
C LEU A 91 -2.33 -6.01 -12.11
N VAL A 92 -1.88 -5.81 -10.87
CA VAL A 92 -1.19 -6.82 -10.08
C VAL A 92 -2.02 -7.12 -8.84
N VAL A 93 -2.26 -8.39 -8.54
CA VAL A 93 -2.95 -8.82 -7.31
C VAL A 93 -2.04 -9.79 -6.57
N VAL A 94 -1.63 -9.40 -5.37
CA VAL A 94 -0.77 -10.17 -4.49
C VAL A 94 -1.63 -10.91 -3.47
N PRO A 95 -1.54 -12.25 -3.37
CA PRO A 95 -2.30 -13.02 -2.40
C PRO A 95 -1.75 -12.83 -0.97
N PRO A 96 -2.57 -13.10 0.07
CA PRO A 96 -2.10 -13.11 1.45
C PRO A 96 -0.89 -14.03 1.64
N GLY A 97 0.04 -13.60 2.48
CA GLY A 97 1.27 -14.31 2.83
C GLY A 97 2.40 -14.23 1.79
N LEU A 98 2.15 -13.67 0.60
CA LEU A 98 3.20 -13.50 -0.40
C LEU A 98 3.93 -12.16 -0.17
N SER A 99 5.24 -12.21 -0.02
CA SER A 99 6.09 -11.02 0.10
C SER A 99 5.99 -10.13 -1.13
N HIS A 100 5.82 -8.83 -0.93
CA HIS A 100 5.74 -7.83 -1.99
C HIS A 100 6.26 -6.46 -1.54
N ALA A 101 6.55 -5.63 -2.53
CA ALA A 101 7.11 -4.30 -2.41
C ALA A 101 6.81 -3.56 -3.72
N PHE A 102 6.89 -2.22 -3.72
CA PHE A 102 6.73 -1.47 -4.95
C PHE A 102 7.49 -0.15 -4.92
N ALA A 103 7.90 0.30 -6.11
CA ALA A 103 8.54 1.58 -6.35
C ALA A 103 8.18 2.04 -7.77
N ALA A 104 8.27 3.34 -8.05
CA ALA A 104 8.30 3.79 -9.43
C ALA A 104 9.51 3.16 -10.14
N ALA A 105 9.36 2.84 -11.43
CA ALA A 105 10.48 2.36 -12.21
C ALA A 105 11.61 3.41 -12.26
N PRO A 106 12.86 3.02 -12.50
CA PRO A 106 14.01 3.91 -12.37
C PRO A 106 13.89 5.14 -13.27
N GLY A 107 13.85 6.33 -12.66
CA GLY A 107 13.70 7.60 -13.38
C GLY A 107 12.29 7.91 -13.88
N GLU A 108 11.32 7.02 -13.66
CA GLU A 108 9.93 7.17 -14.06
C GLU A 108 9.05 7.67 -12.90
N ASP A 109 7.86 8.17 -13.25
CA ASP A 109 6.79 8.42 -12.30
C ASP A 109 5.81 7.23 -12.30
N ALA A 110 5.11 7.03 -11.19
CA ALA A 110 4.06 6.02 -11.06
C ALA A 110 2.87 6.55 -10.26
N ASP A 111 1.67 6.30 -10.77
CA ASP A 111 0.42 6.64 -10.12
C ASP A 111 -0.46 5.39 -10.00
N ILE A 112 -0.71 4.97 -8.76
CA ILE A 112 -1.16 3.62 -8.45
C ILE A 112 -2.39 3.70 -7.55
N LEU A 113 -3.47 3.03 -7.94
CA LEU A 113 -4.56 2.72 -7.02
C LEU A 113 -4.22 1.43 -6.28
N ILE A 114 -4.22 1.49 -4.95
CA ILE A 114 -3.94 0.35 -4.09
C ILE A 114 -5.21 -0.03 -3.35
N VAL A 115 -5.60 -1.31 -3.39
CA VAL A 115 -6.77 -1.85 -2.70
C VAL A 115 -6.35 -3.07 -1.89
N ILE A 116 -6.64 -3.07 -0.59
CA ILE A 116 -6.40 -4.22 0.30
C ILE A 116 -7.75 -4.82 0.66
N THR A 117 -7.92 -6.12 0.45
CA THR A 117 -9.17 -6.84 0.74
C THR A 117 -8.90 -8.25 1.30
N PRO A 118 -9.54 -8.67 2.41
CA PRO A 118 -10.44 -7.90 3.26
C PRO A 118 -9.78 -6.63 3.83
N GLY A 119 -10.58 -5.63 4.22
CA GLY A 119 -10.05 -4.34 4.66
C GLY A 119 -9.27 -4.44 5.97
N VAL A 120 -8.10 -3.80 6.03
CA VAL A 120 -7.30 -3.60 7.26
C VAL A 120 -7.12 -2.11 7.53
N GLU A 121 -6.97 -1.71 8.80
CA GLU A 121 -6.73 -0.30 9.12
C GLU A 121 -5.44 0.23 8.46
N ARG A 122 -5.58 1.26 7.61
CA ARG A 122 -4.48 1.86 6.84
C ARG A 122 -4.22 3.31 7.22
N PHE A 123 -5.21 4.07 7.65
CA PHE A 123 -5.03 5.51 7.81
C PHE A 123 -4.07 5.81 8.97
N GLU A 124 -4.29 5.21 10.14
CA GLU A 124 -3.35 5.34 11.26
C GLU A 124 -2.01 4.65 10.98
N TYR A 125 -1.97 3.55 10.23
CA TYR A 125 -0.70 2.95 9.78
C TYR A 125 0.16 3.96 9.02
N PHE A 126 -0.39 4.66 8.03
CA PHE A 126 0.37 5.64 7.25
C PHE A 126 0.74 6.87 8.08
N ARG A 127 -0.12 7.33 9.00
CA ARG A 127 0.23 8.37 9.97
C ARG A 127 1.35 7.91 10.91
N HIS A 128 1.38 6.64 11.29
CA HIS A 128 2.45 6.04 12.09
C HIS A 128 3.78 6.04 11.32
N LEU A 129 3.77 5.62 10.04
CA LEU A 129 4.95 5.72 9.18
C LEU A 129 5.45 7.16 9.04
N GLU A 130 4.54 8.14 8.94
CA GLU A 130 4.93 9.54 8.90
C GLU A 130 5.58 10.01 10.21
N ARG A 131 5.05 9.58 11.37
CA ARG A 131 5.68 9.83 12.68
C ARG A 131 7.10 9.25 12.74
N ILE A 132 7.33 8.07 12.16
CA ILE A 132 8.67 7.48 12.02
C ILE A 132 9.56 8.32 11.11
N ALA A 133 9.07 8.72 9.93
CA ALA A 133 9.82 9.53 8.98
C ALA A 133 10.25 10.89 9.57
N TYR A 134 9.46 11.45 10.50
CA TYR A 134 9.81 12.66 11.24
C TYR A 134 10.58 12.42 12.55
N GLY A 135 10.97 11.18 12.84
CA GLY A 135 11.72 10.83 14.05
C GLY A 135 10.96 11.02 15.35
N LYS A 136 9.62 11.06 15.31
CA LYS A 136 8.77 11.22 16.50
C LYS A 136 8.59 9.91 17.27
N VAL A 137 8.70 8.79 16.58
CA VAL A 137 8.69 7.43 17.14
C VAL A 137 9.73 6.60 16.38
N PRO A 138 10.30 5.55 16.98
CA PRO A 138 11.36 4.80 16.32
C PRO A 138 10.78 3.71 15.38
N PRO A 139 11.51 3.23 14.36
CA PRO A 139 11.00 2.26 13.39
C PRO A 139 10.50 0.95 14.00
N GLU A 140 11.13 0.49 15.09
CA GLU A 140 10.75 -0.72 15.82
C GLU A 140 9.33 -0.67 16.41
N SER A 141 8.75 0.53 16.57
CA SER A 141 7.35 0.69 17.01
C SER A 141 6.33 0.05 16.05
N LEU A 142 6.72 -0.29 14.81
CA LEU A 142 5.88 -1.05 13.88
C LEU A 142 5.69 -2.51 14.31
N LEU A 143 6.64 -3.07 15.07
CA LEU A 143 6.55 -4.45 15.57
C LEU A 143 5.39 -4.61 16.57
N ASP A 144 5.11 -3.55 17.33
CA ASP A 144 4.04 -3.54 18.34
C ASP A 144 2.63 -3.47 17.71
N VAL A 145 2.54 -3.11 16.43
CA VAL A 145 1.28 -2.85 15.71
C VAL A 145 1.12 -3.66 14.42
N GLN A 146 2.07 -4.55 14.11
CA GLN A 146 2.07 -5.35 12.88
C GLN A 146 0.82 -6.22 12.72
N GLU A 147 0.29 -6.77 13.84
CA GLU A 147 -0.95 -7.56 13.83
C GLU A 147 -2.19 -6.69 13.60
N ILE A 148 -2.18 -5.45 14.10
CA ILE A 148 -3.29 -4.50 13.95
C ILE A 148 -3.40 -4.06 12.49
N TYR A 149 -2.26 -3.76 11.87
CA TYR A 149 -2.19 -3.25 10.50
C TYR A 149 -1.95 -4.35 9.45
N ASP A 150 -1.99 -5.62 9.86
CA ASP A 150 -1.72 -6.81 9.03
C ASP A 150 -0.47 -6.63 8.17
N THR A 151 0.60 -6.01 8.67
CA THR A 151 1.77 -5.64 7.86
C THR A 151 3.04 -6.14 8.52
N TYR A 152 3.67 -7.13 7.90
CA TYR A 152 4.86 -7.80 8.42
C TYR A 152 6.04 -7.54 7.49
N PHE A 153 7.04 -6.80 7.96
CA PHE A 153 8.20 -6.43 7.14
C PHE A 153 9.21 -7.58 6.99
N GLU A 154 9.78 -7.69 5.80
CA GLU A 154 10.69 -8.75 5.41
C GLU A 154 11.93 -8.19 4.70
N GLN A 155 12.88 -9.07 4.40
CA GLN A 155 14.02 -8.77 3.55
C GLN A 155 13.86 -9.48 2.22
N SER A 156 14.29 -8.85 1.12
CA SER A 156 14.29 -9.48 -0.20
C SER A 156 15.56 -9.10 -0.94
N ALA A 157 16.44 -10.09 -1.12
CA ALA A 157 17.67 -9.90 -1.89
C ALA A 157 17.40 -9.55 -3.36
N ALA A 158 16.27 -9.99 -3.92
CA ALA A 158 15.83 -9.60 -5.25
C ALA A 158 15.50 -8.10 -5.28
N TRP A 159 14.71 -7.63 -4.32
CA TRP A 159 14.30 -6.23 -4.23
C TRP A 159 15.47 -5.28 -3.94
N ASP A 160 16.38 -5.68 -3.05
CA ASP A 160 17.56 -4.89 -2.67
C ASP A 160 18.56 -4.73 -3.84
N LYS A 161 18.48 -5.60 -4.84
CA LYS A 161 19.31 -5.57 -6.06
C LYS A 161 18.56 -5.04 -7.28
N ARG A 162 17.31 -4.58 -7.13
CA ARG A 162 16.56 -3.99 -8.24
C ARG A 162 17.28 -2.74 -8.72
N HIS A 163 17.37 -2.58 -10.04
CA HIS A 163 17.96 -1.43 -10.68
C HIS A 163 16.88 -0.58 -11.30
#